data_AF-A0A375BPH2-F1
#
_entry.id   AF-A0A375BPH2-F1
#
_cell.length_a   1.000
_cell.length_b   1.000
_cell.length_c   1.000
_cell.angle_alpha   90.00
_cell.angle_beta   90.00
_cell.angle_gamma   90.00
#
_symmetry.space_group_name_H-M   'P 1'
#
loop_
_entity.id
_entity.type
_entity.pdbx_description
1 polymer ?
#
loop_
_entity_poly.entity_id
_entity_poly.type
_entity_poly.pdbx_seq_one_letter_code
_entity_poly.pdbx_strand_id
1 'polypeptide(L)'
;MASERNAMALTPALLAAQADAAQRASPVPSPCRNVCRMDPATGYCAGCLRTIEEIAGWSSAGDEDKRRIWAQLPQRAAWLAGEETSP
;
A
#
# COMPACT_ATOMS: atom_id res chain seq x y z
N MET A 1 2.12 28.90 0.40
CA MET A 1 2.77 28.28 1.57
C MET A 1 2.09 26.94 1.82
N ALA A 2 2.49 25.89 1.09
CA ALA A 2 2.00 24.52 1.26
C ALA A 2 3.04 23.73 2.09
N SER A 3 3.17 24.10 3.37
CA SER A 3 3.45 23.12 4.40
C SER A 3 2.11 22.42 4.58
N GLU A 4 1.94 21.13 4.29
CA GLU A 4 2.53 20.05 5.07
C GLU A 4 2.96 18.91 4.15
N ARG A 5 4.28 18.77 3.97
CA ARG A 5 4.88 17.54 3.45
C ARG A 5 4.53 16.41 4.44
N ASN A 6 3.54 15.58 4.12
CA ASN A 6 3.31 14.33 4.85
C ASN A 6 4.41 13.33 4.45
N ALA A 7 5.62 13.59 4.95
CA ALA A 7 6.89 13.18 4.39
C ALA A 7 7.39 11.78 4.82
N MET A 8 6.57 10.86 5.33
CA MET A 8 7.12 9.62 5.91
C MET A 8 6.38 8.30 5.67
N ALA A 9 5.30 8.23 4.90
CA ALA A 9 4.52 6.98 4.88
C ALA A 9 4.41 6.23 3.54
N LEU A 10 4.36 6.86 2.36
CA LEU A 10 3.88 6.16 1.15
C LEU A 10 4.64 6.51 -0.12
N THR A 11 5.97 6.63 -0.07
CA THR A 11 6.73 6.82 -1.31
C THR A 11 6.70 5.53 -2.15
N PRO A 12 6.49 5.63 -3.49
CA PRO A 12 6.52 4.46 -4.37
C PRO A 12 7.82 3.65 -4.24
N ALA A 13 8.96 4.36 -4.08
CA ALA A 13 10.27 3.74 -3.94
C ALA A 13 10.41 2.93 -2.63
N LEU A 14 9.90 3.43 -1.50
CA LEU A 14 9.93 2.68 -0.24
C LEU A 14 9.05 1.42 -0.33
N LEU A 15 7.85 1.56 -0.90
CA LEU A 15 6.96 0.43 -1.09
C LEU A 15 7.55 -0.62 -2.04
N ALA A 16 8.30 -0.21 -3.07
CA ALA A 16 8.99 -1.13 -3.96
C ALA A 16 10.03 -1.96 -3.20
N ALA A 17 10.88 -1.31 -2.40
CA ALA A 17 11.87 -2.01 -1.58
C ALA A 17 11.21 -2.97 -0.56
N GLN A 18 10.08 -2.59 0.04
CA GLN A 18 9.33 -3.45 0.94
C GLN A 18 8.68 -4.64 0.19
N ALA A 19 8.18 -4.41 -1.02
CA ALA A 19 7.62 -5.47 -1.86
C ALA A 19 8.69 -6.49 -2.23
N ASP A 20 9.90 -6.05 -2.60
CA ASP A 20 11.07 -6.91 -2.85
C ASP A 20 11.43 -7.76 -1.63
N ALA A 21 11.43 -7.17 -0.43
CA ALA A 21 11.65 -7.92 0.81
C ALA A 21 10.55 -8.97 1.06
N ALA A 22 9.28 -8.61 0.81
CA ALA A 22 8.15 -9.51 0.95
C ALA A 22 8.19 -10.70 -0.02
N GLN A 23 8.81 -10.55 -1.20
CA GLN A 23 9.00 -11.66 -2.14
C GLN A 23 9.83 -12.80 -1.56
N ARG A 24 10.76 -12.51 -0.64
CA ARG A 24 11.70 -13.49 -0.09
C ARG A 24 11.31 -13.99 1.32
N ALA A 25 10.34 -13.36 1.96
CA ALA A 25 9.92 -13.72 3.31
C ALA A 25 8.91 -14.89 3.33
N SER A 26 8.96 -15.70 4.39
CA SER A 26 7.89 -16.62 4.76
C SER A 26 7.83 -16.72 6.31
N PRO A 27 6.70 -16.38 6.95
CA PRO A 27 5.46 -15.91 6.33
C PRO A 27 5.62 -14.52 5.70
N VAL A 28 4.88 -14.25 4.62
CA VAL A 28 4.91 -12.94 3.96
C VAL A 28 4.38 -11.86 4.92
N PRO A 29 5.15 -10.81 5.23
CA PRO A 29 4.77 -9.79 6.20
C PRO A 29 3.60 -8.95 5.70
N SER A 30 2.79 -8.41 6.61
CA SER A 30 1.69 -7.49 6.25
C SER A 30 2.22 -6.09 5.94
N PRO A 31 1.69 -5.41 4.89
CA PRO A 31 1.98 -4.00 4.62
C PRO A 31 1.26 -3.04 5.58
N CYS A 32 0.53 -3.55 6.58
CA CYS A 32 -0.23 -2.73 7.53
C CYS A 32 0.69 -1.86 8.39
N ARG A 33 0.35 -0.57 8.50
CA ARG A 33 1.03 0.42 9.37
C ARG A 33 0.16 0.90 10.54
N ASN A 34 -0.85 0.11 10.93
CA ASN A 34 -1.85 0.48 11.95
C ASN A 34 -2.62 1.77 11.66
N VAL A 35 -2.71 2.14 10.38
CA VAL A 35 -3.60 3.19 9.89
C VAL A 35 -4.73 2.50 9.15
N CYS A 36 -5.92 2.48 9.74
CA CYS A 36 -7.12 1.90 9.14
C CYS A 36 -8.08 3.04 8.75
N ARG A 37 -7.80 3.68 7.62
CA ARG A 37 -8.66 4.70 7.03
C ARG A 37 -8.78 4.42 5.54
N MET A 38 -9.99 4.15 5.09
CA MET A 38 -10.28 3.98 3.67
C MET A 38 -10.45 5.37 3.03
N ASP A 39 -9.81 5.56 1.89
CA ASP A 39 -10.05 6.70 1.02
C ASP A 39 -11.21 6.36 0.08
N PRO A 40 -12.35 7.07 0.16
CA PRO A 40 -13.50 6.81 -0.69
C PRO A 40 -13.28 7.20 -2.15
N ALA A 41 -12.33 8.09 -2.45
CA ALA A 41 -12.04 8.50 -3.83
C ALA A 41 -11.26 7.41 -4.59
N THR A 42 -10.36 6.70 -3.89
CA THR A 42 -9.44 5.75 -4.51
C THR A 42 -9.81 4.30 -4.21
N GLY A 43 -10.62 4.05 -3.18
CA GLY A 43 -10.98 2.70 -2.73
C GLY A 43 -9.86 1.98 -1.97
N TYR A 44 -8.75 2.67 -1.66
CA TYR A 44 -7.59 2.10 -0.97
C TYR A 44 -7.48 2.59 0.47
N CYS A 45 -6.89 1.77 1.32
CA CYS A 45 -6.52 2.18 2.67
C CYS A 45 -5.36 3.19 2.61
N ALA A 46 -5.55 4.38 3.17
CA ALA A 46 -4.55 5.45 3.22
C ALA A 46 -3.26 5.07 3.99
N GLY A 47 -3.22 3.93 4.67
CA GLY A 47 -2.02 3.44 5.36
C GLY A 47 -1.22 2.38 4.62
N CYS A 48 -1.90 1.45 3.96
CA CYS A 48 -1.28 0.27 3.36
C CYS A 48 -1.61 0.07 1.88
N LEU A 49 -2.43 0.95 1.30
CA LEU A 49 -2.86 0.95 -0.11
C LEU A 49 -3.52 -0.35 -0.57
N ARG A 50 -4.09 -1.12 0.38
CA ARG A 50 -4.89 -2.31 0.11
C ARG A 50 -6.38 -1.97 0.05
N THR A 51 -7.14 -2.78 -0.68
CA THR A 51 -8.61 -2.73 -0.68
C THR A 51 -9.19 -3.37 0.58
N ILE A 52 -10.48 -3.18 0.85
CA ILE A 52 -11.16 -3.79 2.00
C ILE A 52 -11.12 -5.32 1.90
N GLU A 53 -11.32 -5.87 0.70
CA GLU A 53 -11.30 -7.30 0.44
C GLU A 53 -9.92 -7.91 0.70
N GLU A 54 -8.85 -7.23 0.26
CA GLU A 54 -7.47 -7.65 0.55
C GLU A 54 -7.12 -7.59 2.05
N ILE A 55 -7.69 -6.62 2.78
CA ILE A 55 -7.51 -6.49 4.22
C ILE A 55 -8.25 -7.63 4.94
N ALA A 56 -9.52 -7.87 4.58
CA ALA A 56 -10.36 -8.91 5.19
C ALA A 56 -9.83 -10.33 4.91
N GLY A 57 -9.32 -10.57 3.70
CA GLY A 57 -8.79 -11.87 3.28
C GLY A 57 -7.32 -12.14 3.67
N TRP A 58 -6.62 -11.20 4.32
CA TRP A 58 -5.16 -11.32 4.48
C TRP A 58 -4.72 -12.56 5.30
N SER A 59 -5.43 -12.89 6.38
CA SER A 59 -5.07 -14.01 7.26
C SER A 59 -5.24 -15.36 6.58
N SER A 60 -6.21 -15.49 5.66
CA SER A 60 -6.49 -16.70 4.89
C SER A 60 -5.77 -16.75 3.54
N ALA A 61 -5.22 -15.63 3.05
CA ALA A 61 -4.48 -15.57 1.79
C ALA A 61 -3.18 -16.39 1.85
N GLY A 62 -2.90 -17.10 0.73
CA GLY A 62 -1.63 -17.80 0.54
C GLY A 62 -0.46 -16.83 0.36
N ASP A 63 0.75 -17.33 0.56
CA ASP A 63 1.97 -16.53 0.40
C ASP A 63 2.11 -15.95 -1.02
N GLU A 64 1.65 -16.65 -2.05
CA GLU A 64 1.64 -16.17 -3.44
C GLU A 64 0.71 -14.95 -3.61
N ASP A 65 -0.50 -15.00 -3.07
CA ASP A 65 -1.44 -13.88 -3.15
C ASP A 65 -0.95 -12.67 -2.33
N LYS A 66 -0.36 -12.92 -1.16
CA LYS A 66 0.28 -11.87 -0.36
C LYS A 66 1.40 -11.18 -1.13
N ARG A 67 2.24 -11.95 -1.83
CA ARG A 67 3.30 -11.42 -2.72
C ARG A 67 2.72 -10.63 -3.91
N ARG A 68 1.60 -11.08 -4.50
CA ARG A 68 0.89 -10.33 -5.56
C ARG A 68 0.36 -8.99 -5.05
N ILE A 69 -0.21 -8.95 -3.84
CA ILE A 69 -0.68 -7.70 -3.22
C ILE A 69 0.50 -6.74 -3.02
N TRP A 70 1.62 -7.22 -2.47
CA TRP A 70 2.83 -6.43 -2.30
C TRP A 70 3.37 -5.82 -3.59
N ALA A 71 3.38 -6.59 -4.68
CA ALA A 71 3.87 -6.12 -5.98
C ALA A 71 3.03 -4.96 -6.56
N GLN A 72 1.75 -4.83 -6.16
CA GLN A 72 0.86 -3.78 -6.64
C GLN A 72 0.99 -2.46 -5.87
N LEU A 73 1.39 -2.50 -4.59
CA LEU A 73 1.42 -1.31 -3.73
C LEU A 73 2.29 -0.15 -4.27
N PRO A 74 3.49 -0.39 -4.83
CA PRO A 74 4.32 0.68 -5.39
C PRO A 74 3.63 1.37 -6.56
N GLN A 75 2.95 0.61 -7.42
CA GLN A 75 2.19 1.15 -8.54
C GLN A 75 1.01 1.97 -8.04
N ARG A 76 0.24 1.46 -7.07
CA ARG A 76 -0.86 2.20 -6.46
C ARG A 76 -0.37 3.54 -5.88
N ALA A 77 0.77 3.53 -5.18
CA ALA A 77 1.37 4.75 -4.66
C ALA A 77 1.81 5.71 -5.77
N ALA A 78 2.36 5.21 -6.88
CA ALA A 78 2.78 6.05 -8.00
C ALA A 78 1.58 6.71 -8.70
N TRP A 79 0.48 5.98 -8.86
CA TRP A 79 -0.78 6.54 -9.38
C TRP A 79 -1.30 7.67 -8.48
N LEU A 80 -1.34 7.45 -7.16
CA LEU A 80 -1.79 8.47 -6.20
C LEU A 80 -0.86 9.68 -6.12
N ALA A 81 0.45 9.49 -6.35
CA ALA A 81 1.41 10.60 -6.41
C ALA A 81 1.34 11.40 -7.72
N GLY A 82 0.85 10.80 -8.80
CA GLY A 82 0.61 11.47 -10.09
C GLY A 82 -0.75 12.17 -10.18
N GLU A 83 -1.71 11.78 -9.34
CA GLU A 83 -3.07 12.34 -9.25
C GLU A 83 -3.19 13.44 -8.18
N GLU A 84 -2.17 14.30 -8.00
CA GLU A 84 -2.32 15.61 -7.30
C GLU A 84 -3.02 16.65 -8.22
N THR A 85 -3.70 16.20 -9.28
CA THR A 85 -4.41 17.09 -10.19
C THR A 85 -5.86 16.66 -10.35
N SER A 86 -6.70 17.10 -9.42
CA SER A 86 -8.06 17.47 -9.74
C SER A 86 -8.56 18.61 -8.82
N PRO A 87 -9.32 19.58 -9.37
CA PRO A 87 -9.62 20.89 -8.78
C PRO A 87 -10.61 20.87 -7.60
#